data_AF-D7WBS9-F1
#
_entry.id   AF-D7WBS9-F1
#
_cell.length_a   1.000
_cell.length_b   1.000
_cell.length_c   1.000
_cell.angle_alpha   90.00
_cell.angle_beta   90.00
_cell.angle_gamma   90.00
#
_symmetry.space_group_name_H-M   'P 1'
#
loop_
_entity.id
_entity.type
_entity.pdbx_description
1 polymer ?
#
loop_
_entity_poly.entity_id
_entity_poly.type
_entity_poly.pdbx_seq_one_letter_code
_entity_poly.pdbx_strand_id
1 'polypeptide(L)'
;MAARNVTLTRIRPGSAFKIGILLSLIGFAAWLLAVTVLYFVIDAAGVVDSMNSLIGGVGGETAIDFPLVLALAGLSGATGVVFVALMAPLTAFIYNALADLVGGLAIELTDQQ
;
A
#
# COMPACT_ATOMS: atom_id res chain seq x y z
N MET A 1 30.41 -18.28 -17.88
CA MET A 1 29.65 -17.24 -17.15
C MET A 1 29.86 -17.50 -15.67
N ALA A 2 30.51 -16.58 -14.94
CA ALA A 2 30.83 -16.80 -13.52
C ALA A 2 29.71 -16.22 -12.66
N ALA A 3 28.95 -17.05 -11.95
CA ALA A 3 28.03 -16.60 -10.92
C ALA A 3 28.83 -16.12 -9.71
N ARG A 4 28.52 -14.92 -9.21
CA ARG A 4 29.16 -14.37 -8.00
C ARG A 4 28.15 -14.39 -6.87
N ASN A 5 28.46 -15.15 -5.83
CA ASN A 5 27.69 -15.19 -4.60
C ASN A 5 27.95 -13.92 -3.79
N VAL A 6 26.88 -13.17 -3.49
CA VAL A 6 26.94 -11.95 -2.69
C VAL A 6 25.89 -12.04 -1.59
N THR A 7 26.27 -11.77 -0.35
CA THR A 7 25.35 -11.85 0.79
C THR A 7 24.93 -10.44 1.22
N LEU A 8 23.63 -10.23 1.37
CA LEU A 8 23.08 -8.97 1.83
C LEU A 8 23.07 -8.96 3.36
N THR A 9 24.04 -8.31 3.97
CA THR A 9 24.24 -8.34 5.44
C THR A 9 23.59 -7.17 6.17
N ARG A 10 23.33 -6.05 5.48
CA ARG A 10 22.76 -4.85 6.12
C ARG A 10 21.91 -4.02 5.17
N ILE A 11 20.74 -3.62 5.65
CA ILE A 11 19.84 -2.65 5.03
C ILE A 11 19.86 -1.37 5.86
N ARG A 12 20.19 -0.24 5.23
CA ARG A 12 20.13 1.07 5.91
C ARG A 12 18.66 1.45 6.13
N PRO A 13 18.21 1.73 7.38
CA PRO A 13 16.81 2.09 7.65
C PRO A 13 16.33 3.30 6.84
N GLY A 14 17.20 4.30 6.64
CA GLY A 14 16.89 5.45 5.80
C GLY A 14 16.66 5.11 4.31
N SER A 15 17.28 4.04 3.80
CA SER A 15 17.02 3.55 2.44
C SER A 15 15.68 2.83 2.35
N ALA A 16 15.39 1.96 3.33
CA ALA A 16 14.11 1.26 3.42
C ALA A 16 12.95 2.25 3.55
N PHE A 17 13.12 3.31 4.34
CA PHE A 17 12.15 4.39 4.49
C PHE A 17 11.84 5.11 3.17
N LYS A 18 12.88 5.52 2.41
CA LYS A 18 12.69 6.21 1.12
C LYS A 18 11.95 5.33 0.12
N ILE A 19 12.37 4.08 -0.04
CA ILE A 19 11.71 3.14 -0.96
C ILE A 19 10.29 2.83 -0.49
N GLY A 20 10.10 2.58 0.80
CA GLY A 20 8.80 2.30 1.39
C GLY A 20 7.79 3.42 1.19
N ILE A 21 8.19 4.68 1.37
CA ILE A 21 7.35 5.85 1.11
C ILE A 21 7.02 6.00 -0.38
N LEU A 22 8.01 5.86 -1.27
CA LEU A 22 7.75 6.00 -2.70
C LEU A 22 6.79 4.91 -3.19
N LEU A 23 6.99 3.67 -2.74
CA LEU A 23 6.13 2.54 -3.08
C LEU A 23 4.73 2.73 -2.51
N SER A 24 4.59 3.20 -1.27
CA SER A 24 3.28 3.43 -0.65
C SER A 24 2.53 4.58 -1.30
N LEU A 25 3.19 5.64 -1.74
CA LEU A 25 2.56 6.74 -2.49
C LEU A 25 2.06 6.29 -3.87
N ILE A 26 2.84 5.49 -4.59
CA ILE A 26 2.40 4.91 -5.88
C ILE A 26 1.21 3.96 -5.65
N GLY A 27 1.31 3.11 -4.62
CA GLY A 27 0.22 2.21 -4.22
C GLY A 27 -1.05 2.97 -3.80
N PHE A 28 -0.90 4.12 -3.14
CA PHE A 28 -2.02 4.99 -2.77
C PHE A 28 -2.74 5.57 -3.99
N ALA A 29 -1.99 6.04 -4.99
CA ALA A 29 -2.58 6.49 -6.25
C ALA A 29 -3.30 5.34 -6.98
N ALA A 30 -2.68 4.16 -7.06
CA ALA A 30 -3.30 2.97 -7.65
C ALA A 30 -4.57 2.55 -6.90
N TRP A 31 -4.57 2.64 -5.56
CA TRP A 31 -5.73 2.37 -4.70
C TRP A 31 -6.89 3.33 -4.99
N LEU A 32 -6.63 4.64 -5.06
CA LEU A 32 -7.67 5.61 -5.38
C LEU A 32 -8.27 5.39 -6.77
N LEU A 33 -7.44 5.03 -7.75
CA LEU A 33 -7.91 4.67 -9.08
C LEU A 33 -8.78 3.40 -9.03
N ALA A 34 -8.36 2.37 -8.29
CA ALA A 34 -9.14 1.15 -8.13
C ALA A 34 -10.50 1.41 -7.49
N VAL A 35 -10.54 2.22 -6.42
CA VAL A 35 -11.81 2.60 -5.76
C VAL A 35 -12.70 3.41 -6.69
N THR A 36 -12.12 4.34 -7.46
CA THR A 36 -12.86 5.14 -8.44
C THR A 36 -13.54 4.24 -9.46
N VAL A 37 -12.80 3.31 -10.06
CA VAL A 37 -13.35 2.34 -11.02
C VAL A 37 -14.43 1.48 -10.38
N LEU A 38 -14.18 0.98 -9.17
CA LEU A 38 -15.14 0.14 -8.44
C LEU A 38 -16.44 0.91 -8.15
N TYR A 39 -16.36 2.18 -7.74
CA TYR A 39 -17.53 3.01 -7.51
C TYR A 39 -18.37 3.14 -8.78
N PHE A 40 -17.76 3.45 -9.93
CA PHE A 40 -18.50 3.57 -11.19
C PHE A 40 -19.21 2.28 -11.60
N VAL A 41 -18.61 1.11 -11.33
CA VAL A 41 -19.24 -0.18 -11.62
C VAL A 41 -20.45 -0.42 -10.71
N ILE A 42 -20.34 -0.09 -9.41
CA ILE A 42 -21.43 -0.25 -8.44
C ILE A 42 -22.57 0.75 -8.69
N ASP A 43 -22.21 1.99 -9.05
CA ASP A 43 -23.13 3.05 -9.42
C ASP A 43 -23.91 2.70 -10.69
N ALA A 44 -23.22 2.21 -11.73
CA ALA A 44 -23.87 1.72 -12.96
C ALA A 44 -24.82 0.53 -12.71
N ALA A 45 -24.59 -0.24 -11.65
CA ALA A 45 -25.48 -1.33 -11.23
C ALA A 45 -26.70 -0.85 -10.40
N GLY A 46 -26.81 0.45 -10.09
CA GLY A 46 -27.91 1.03 -9.31
C GLY A 46 -27.89 0.67 -7.81
N VAL A 47 -26.77 0.11 -7.33
CA VAL A 47 -26.64 -0.30 -5.92
C VAL A 47 -26.52 0.93 -5.02
N VAL A 48 -25.82 1.98 -5.48
CA VAL A 48 -25.66 3.24 -4.73
C VAL A 48 -27.01 3.91 -4.52
N ASP A 49 -27.83 4.00 -5.56
CA ASP A 49 -29.20 4.55 -5.48
C ASP A 49 -30.09 3.75 -4.52
N SER A 50 -30.00 2.42 -4.59
CA SER A 50 -30.73 1.53 -3.69
C SER A 50 -30.34 1.76 -2.23
N MET A 51 -29.05 1.99 -1.93
CA MET A 51 -28.61 2.31 -0.57
C MET A 51 -29.08 3.69 -0.12
N ASN A 52 -28.98 4.70 -1.00
CA ASN A 52 -29.42 6.06 -0.69
C ASN A 52 -30.92 6.15 -0.40
N SER A 53 -31.75 5.42 -1.16
CA SER A 53 -33.19 5.36 -0.92
C SER A 53 -33.55 4.72 0.43
N LEU A 54 -32.83 3.68 0.85
CA LEU A 54 -33.02 3.05 2.15
C LEU A 54 -32.63 3.99 3.30
N ILE A 55 -31.53 4.73 3.17
CA ILE A 55 -31.07 5.71 4.17
C ILE A 55 -32.08 6.86 4.28
N GLY A 56 -32.52 7.41 3.15
CA GLY A 56 -33.55 8.46 3.12
C GLY A 56 -34.90 7.99 3.70
N GLY A 57 -35.26 6.72 3.48
CA GLY A 57 -36.50 6.12 3.99
C GLY A 57 -36.58 5.99 5.52
N VAL A 58 -35.44 5.97 6.21
CA VAL A 58 -35.37 5.95 7.69
C VAL A 58 -35.09 7.34 8.29
N GLY A 59 -35.15 8.41 7.48
CA GLY A 59 -34.89 9.78 7.91
C GLY A 59 -33.40 10.14 7.99
N GLY A 60 -32.52 9.37 7.35
CA GLY A 60 -31.10 9.71 7.25
C GLY A 60 -30.83 10.77 6.19
N GLU A 61 -30.04 11.78 6.54
CA GLU A 61 -29.64 12.86 5.62
C GLU A 61 -28.32 12.59 4.88
N THR A 62 -27.60 11.52 5.25
CA THR A 62 -26.31 11.18 4.63
C THR A 62 -26.51 10.42 3.32
N ALA A 63 -26.10 11.03 2.21
CA ALA A 63 -26.05 10.37 0.91
C ALA A 63 -24.66 9.75 0.67
N ILE A 64 -24.65 8.52 0.15
CA ILE A 64 -23.47 7.83 -0.35
C ILE A 64 -23.18 8.37 -1.74
N ASP A 65 -22.38 9.44 -1.78
CA ASP A 65 -21.98 10.10 -3.01
C ASP A 65 -20.51 9.80 -3.33
N PHE A 66 -20.13 9.96 -4.60
CA PHE A 66 -18.75 9.79 -5.05
C PHE A 66 -17.71 10.54 -4.19
N PRO A 67 -17.92 11.82 -3.81
CA PRO A 67 -16.96 12.54 -2.97
C PRO A 67 -16.80 11.92 -1.58
N LEU A 68 -17.88 11.39 -0.99
CA LEU A 68 -17.83 10.75 0.32
C LEU A 68 -17.04 9.43 0.24
N VAL A 69 -17.32 8.60 -0.76
CA VAL A 69 -16.61 7.33 -0.98
C VAL A 69 -15.13 7.58 -1.24
N LEU A 70 -14.81 8.56 -2.08
CA LEU A 70 -13.43 8.91 -2.39
C LEU A 70 -12.70 9.48 -1.17
N ALA A 71 -13.37 10.30 -0.34
CA ALA A 71 -12.78 10.82 0.90
C ALA A 71 -12.48 9.70 1.91
N LEU A 72 -13.43 8.76 2.10
CA LEU A 72 -13.23 7.60 2.98
C LEU A 72 -12.09 6.70 2.47
N ALA A 73 -12.02 6.46 1.16
CA ALA A 73 -10.94 5.71 0.53
C ALA A 73 -9.59 6.43 0.60
N GLY A 74 -9.60 7.76 0.51
CA GLY A 74 -8.43 8.61 0.72
C GLY A 74 -7.90 8.48 2.14
N LEU A 75 -8.77 8.52 3.14
CA LEU A 75 -8.41 8.29 4.53
C LEU A 75 -7.83 6.89 4.74
N SER A 76 -8.50 5.84 4.24
CA SER A 76 -8.02 4.46 4.40
C SER A 76 -6.67 4.24 3.74
N GLY A 77 -6.49 4.77 2.52
CA GLY A 77 -5.23 4.70 1.80
C GLY A 77 -4.11 5.50 2.49
N ALA A 78 -4.42 6.70 2.99
CA ALA A 78 -3.46 7.53 3.72
C ALA A 78 -2.99 6.85 5.02
N THR A 79 -3.90 6.22 5.77
CA THR A 79 -3.52 5.40 6.94
C THR A 79 -2.57 4.27 6.54
N GLY A 80 -2.82 3.60 5.40
CA GLY A 80 -1.93 2.59 4.86
C GLY A 80 -0.54 3.13 4.51
N VAL A 81 -0.46 4.31 3.89
CA VAL A 81 0.81 4.98 3.57
C VAL A 81 1.62 5.24 4.83
N VAL A 82 0.98 5.79 5.86
CA VAL A 82 1.62 6.06 7.16
C VAL A 82 2.10 4.75 7.79
N PHE A 83 1.28 3.70 7.75
CA PHE A 83 1.65 2.40 8.28
C PHE A 83 2.90 1.83 7.60
N VAL A 84 2.97 1.86 6.27
CA VAL A 84 4.15 1.39 5.51
C VAL A 84 5.37 2.26 5.79
N ALA A 85 5.21 3.58 5.89
CA ALA A 85 6.31 4.49 6.20
C ALA A 85 6.95 4.20 7.57
N LEU A 86 6.14 3.78 8.54
CA LEU A 86 6.61 3.38 9.88
C LEU A 86 7.18 1.95 9.89
N MET A 87 6.55 1.01 9.18
CA MET A 87 6.98 -0.38 9.14
C MET A 87 8.28 -0.57 8.36
N ALA A 88 8.50 0.16 7.27
CA ALA A 88 9.70 0.00 6.43
C ALA A 88 11.03 0.13 7.20
N PRO A 89 11.28 1.17 8.02
CA PRO A 89 12.50 1.25 8.82
C PRO A 89 12.55 0.20 9.93
N LEU A 90 11.41 -0.18 10.51
CA LEU A 90 11.34 -1.24 11.53
C LEU A 90 11.73 -2.60 10.97
N THR A 91 11.22 -2.96 9.78
CA THR A 91 11.60 -4.18 9.08
C THR A 91 13.08 -4.19 8.74
N ALA A 92 13.66 -3.05 8.34
CA ALA A 92 15.11 -2.95 8.11
C ALA A 92 15.92 -3.16 9.39
N PHE A 93 15.45 -2.63 10.53
CA PHE A 93 16.11 -2.85 11.82
C PHE A 93 16.09 -4.32 12.24
N ILE A 94 14.93 -4.97 12.13
CA ILE A 94 14.77 -6.40 12.45
C ILE A 94 15.63 -7.25 11.51
N TYR A 95 15.64 -6.95 10.20
CA TYR A 95 16.49 -7.63 9.24
C TYR A 95 17.96 -7.55 9.63
N ASN A 96 18.46 -6.37 9.99
CA ASN A 96 19.86 -6.20 10.39
C ASN A 96 20.21 -7.03 11.62
N ALA A 97 19.33 -7.06 12.62
CA ALA A 97 19.54 -7.87 13.83
C ALA A 97 19.59 -9.37 13.53
N LEU A 98 18.72 -9.86 12.64
CA LEU A 98 18.71 -11.26 12.23
C LEU A 98 19.88 -11.60 11.31
N ALA A 99 20.25 -10.71 10.40
CA ALA A 99 21.38 -10.89 9.50
C ALA A 99 22.71 -10.97 10.25
N ASP A 100 22.87 -10.17 11.31
CA ASP A 100 24.04 -10.22 12.20
C ASP A 100 24.13 -11.58 12.95
N LEU A 101 23.02 -12.30 13.14
CA LEU A 101 22.98 -13.63 13.79
C LEU A 101 23.18 -14.80 12.81
N VAL A 102 22.55 -14.75 11.63
CA VAL A 102 22.45 -15.90 10.71
C VAL A 102 23.41 -15.78 9.52
N GLY A 103 24.09 -14.63 9.36
CA GLY A 103 25.04 -14.37 8.27
C GLY A 103 24.44 -13.64 7.06
N GLY A 104 23.15 -13.31 7.09
CA GLY A 104 22.46 -12.53 6.05
C GLY A 104 21.84 -13.36 4.92
N LEU A 105 21.23 -12.67 3.95
CA LEU A 105 20.53 -13.31 2.82
C LEU A 105 21.50 -13.51 1.65
N ALA A 106 21.77 -14.76 1.28
CA ALA A 106 22.63 -15.10 0.14
C ALA A 106 21.90 -14.85 -1.18
N ILE A 107 22.53 -14.09 -2.07
CA ILE A 107 22.00 -13.74 -3.39
C ILE A 107 23.01 -14.21 -4.43
N GLU A 108 22.52 -14.87 -5.48
CA GLU A 108 23.33 -15.27 -6.61
C GLU A 108 23.14 -14.25 -7.74
N LEU A 109 24.22 -13.54 -8.09
CA LEU A 109 24.21 -12.59 -9.20
C LEU A 109 24.77 -13.28 -10.44
N THR A 110 23.93 -13.38 -11.47
CA THR A 110 24.36 -13.76 -12.82
C THR A 110 24.57 -12.49 -13.63
N ASP A 111 25.82 -12.22 -13.99
CA ASP A 111 26.16 -11.14 -14.92
C ASP A 111 25.80 -11.61 -16.34
N GLN A 112 24.71 -11.09 -16.90
CA GLN A 112 24.46 -11.21 -18.34
C GLN A 112 25.24 -10.11 -19.05
N GLN A 113 26.43 -10.44 -19.54
CA GLN A 113 27.09 -9.67 -20.60
C GLN A 113 26.46 -9.98 -21.96
#